data_AF-A0A7L2IY30-F1
#
_entry.id   AF-A0A7L2IY30-F1
#
_cell.length_a   1.000
_cell.length_b   1.000
_cell.length_c   1.000
_cell.angle_alpha   90.00
_cell.angle_beta   90.00
_cell.angle_gamma   90.00
#
_symmetry.space_group_name_H-M   'P 1'
#
loop_
_entity.id
_entity.type
_entity.pdbx_description
1 polymer ?
#
loop_
_entity_poly.entity_id
_entity_poly.type
_entity_poly.pdbx_seq_one_letter_code
_entity_poly.pdbx_strand_id
1 'polypeptide(L)'
;LVMVFYGSNGKSNPVSMENKVEHQAKNQITHDIYLPSDLGMLYKVRLGLQSLESSTSQLFLCHLKMQNTSTLDTFSLTINKTLPLSLNGDRWVEFPVEWPLKEALSVVTYHLTVFSRNILSERILVHMTACIYGAHGDTGDRSLLWSLQNVQQREDNESFLVMVEAVELGELDKVVLLISSKTDCKLDIKKLHLKEALKEYPIYVFEVNEAFYVEENKPEIEKEIPVSFVIRGDKQKNDLDNNFHREGGQAGNLTEYTIKVYTGDQRGSGTDANVHIILFGNEDKSEAFQLSQSLEHQDPFERGKVDTFKVKTKNVGSLHSIEIGHDGKGF
;
A
#
# COMPACT_ATOMS: atom_id res chain seq x y z
N LEU A 1 5.81 -3.42 -27.61
CA LEU A 1 6.28 -3.32 -26.20
C LEU A 1 6.15 -1.86 -25.79
N VAL A 2 5.86 -1.55 -24.54
CA VAL A 2 5.78 -0.17 -24.01
C VAL A 2 6.71 -0.03 -22.82
N MET A 3 7.39 1.11 -22.72
CA MET A 3 8.31 1.43 -21.62
C MET A 3 7.84 2.70 -20.88
N VAL A 4 8.00 2.72 -19.55
CA VAL A 4 7.85 3.93 -18.72
C VAL A 4 9.13 4.11 -17.90
N PHE A 5 9.73 5.28 -17.99
CA PHE A 5 10.99 5.61 -17.34
C PHE A 5 10.74 6.49 -16.10
N TYR A 6 11.46 6.22 -15.02
CA TYR A 6 11.39 6.95 -13.76
C TYR A 6 12.77 7.46 -13.39
N GLY A 7 12.88 8.76 -13.15
CA GLY A 7 14.10 9.43 -12.72
C GLY A 7 13.85 10.50 -11.66
N SER A 8 14.92 11.11 -11.15
CA SER A 8 14.87 12.07 -10.04
C SER A 8 13.91 13.24 -10.24
N ASN A 9 13.58 13.60 -11.48
CA ASN A 9 12.75 14.76 -11.82
C ASN A 9 11.31 14.36 -12.21
N GLY A 10 10.96 13.07 -12.20
CA GLY A 10 9.63 12.57 -12.55
C GLY A 10 9.64 11.30 -13.40
N LYS A 11 8.53 11.06 -14.12
CA LYS A 11 8.37 9.89 -15.00
C LYS A 11 8.02 10.29 -16.43
N SER A 12 8.37 9.43 -17.39
CA SER A 12 7.98 9.59 -18.78
C SER A 12 6.49 9.29 -19.00
N ASN A 13 5.95 9.78 -20.12
CA ASN A 13 4.79 9.15 -20.73
C ASN A 13 5.18 7.74 -21.25
N PRO A 14 4.21 6.83 -21.50
CA PRO A 14 4.50 5.53 -22.08
C PRO A 14 5.11 5.64 -23.48
N VAL A 15 6.27 5.02 -23.69
CA VAL A 15 7.00 4.99 -24.96
C VAL A 15 6.74 3.65 -25.65
N SER A 16 6.04 3.68 -26.79
CA SER A 16 5.82 2.48 -27.61
C SER A 16 7.03 2.15 -28.47
N MET A 17 7.53 0.93 -28.31
CA MET A 17 8.53 0.30 -29.18
C MET A 17 7.79 -0.35 -30.35
N GLU A 18 7.58 0.42 -31.42
CA GLU A 18 7.10 -0.08 -32.71
C GLU A 18 8.28 -0.61 -33.54
N ASN A 19 8.05 -1.70 -34.30
CA ASN A 19 9.06 -2.30 -35.18
C ASN A 19 9.38 -1.39 -36.39
N LYS A 20 10.22 -0.37 -36.19
CA LYS A 20 10.92 0.30 -37.29
C LYS A 20 12.10 -0.56 -37.73
N VAL A 21 11.99 -1.09 -38.95
CA VAL A 21 12.88 -2.12 -39.49
C VAL A 21 14.13 -1.49 -40.10
N GLU A 22 15.11 -1.16 -39.26
CA GLU A 22 16.47 -0.83 -39.74
C GLU A 22 17.51 -1.65 -38.97
N HIS A 23 18.18 -2.55 -39.70
CA HIS A 23 19.35 -3.34 -39.28
C HIS A 23 19.17 -4.34 -38.10
N GLN A 24 18.30 -5.33 -38.28
CA GLN A 24 18.28 -6.52 -37.43
C GLN A 24 19.53 -7.40 -37.65
N ALA A 25 20.47 -7.37 -36.71
CA ALA A 25 21.24 -8.57 -36.40
C ALA A 25 20.30 -9.60 -35.76
N LYS A 26 20.49 -10.90 -36.03
CA LYS A 26 19.45 -11.93 -35.89
C LYS A 26 18.74 -12.03 -34.52
N ASN A 27 19.37 -11.54 -33.44
CA ASN A 27 18.86 -11.53 -32.06
C ASN A 27 18.99 -10.15 -31.36
N GLN A 28 19.20 -9.04 -32.08
CA GLN A 28 19.35 -7.70 -31.47
C GLN A 28 18.43 -6.68 -32.14
N ILE A 29 17.73 -5.91 -31.31
CA ILE A 29 16.87 -4.80 -31.71
C ILE A 29 17.38 -3.55 -30.99
N THR A 30 17.66 -2.49 -31.74
CA THR A 30 18.09 -1.18 -31.24
C THR A 30 17.00 -0.17 -31.58
N HIS A 31 16.61 0.67 -30.62
CA HIS A 31 15.66 1.76 -30.83
C HIS A 31 16.14 3.02 -30.10
N ASP A 32 16.15 4.14 -30.82
CA ASP A 32 16.36 5.45 -30.21
C ASP A 32 15.08 5.93 -29.53
N ILE A 33 15.16 6.24 -28.25
CA ILE A 33 14.06 6.75 -27.44
C ILE A 33 14.31 8.22 -27.14
N TYR A 34 13.39 9.08 -27.56
CA TYR A 34 13.40 10.51 -27.27
C TYR A 34 12.44 10.80 -26.11
N LEU A 35 13.00 11.18 -24.96
CA LEU A 35 12.22 11.61 -23.80
C LEU A 35 11.92 13.12 -23.93
N PRO A 36 10.66 13.56 -23.75
CA PRO A 36 10.26 14.96 -23.98
C PRO A 36 10.71 15.92 -22.88
N SER A 37 11.25 15.40 -21.78
CA SER A 37 11.76 16.16 -20.64
C SER A 37 12.95 15.42 -20.01
N ASP A 38 13.86 16.17 -19.39
CA ASP A 38 14.95 15.60 -18.61
C ASP A 38 14.41 15.03 -17.29
N LEU A 39 14.28 13.71 -17.24
CA LEU A 39 13.88 12.97 -16.05
C LEU A 39 14.97 12.94 -14.96
N GLY A 40 16.15 13.51 -15.24
CA GLY A 40 17.32 13.44 -14.38
C GLY A 40 17.86 12.02 -14.30
N MET A 41 18.40 11.65 -13.14
CA MET A 41 19.01 10.34 -12.98
C MET A 41 17.93 9.25 -12.89
N LEU A 42 17.83 8.42 -13.94
CA LEU A 42 16.91 7.29 -13.97
C LEU A 42 17.23 6.31 -12.83
N TYR A 43 16.19 5.74 -12.22
CA TYR A 43 16.34 4.74 -11.15
C TYR A 43 15.42 3.52 -11.33
N LYS A 44 14.41 3.61 -12.21
CA LYS A 44 13.43 2.54 -12.44
C LYS A 44 12.92 2.58 -13.88
N VAL A 45 12.74 1.41 -14.47
CA VAL A 45 12.09 1.21 -15.78
C VAL A 45 10.96 0.21 -15.61
N ARG A 46 9.78 0.53 -16.16
CA ARG A 46 8.66 -0.39 -16.28
C ARG A 46 8.47 -0.81 -17.73
N LEU A 47 8.35 -2.10 -17.99
CA LEU A 47 8.12 -2.71 -19.31
C LEU A 47 6.76 -3.40 -19.36
N GLY A 48 5.98 -3.19 -20.42
CA GLY A 48 4.67 -3.83 -20.55
C GLY A 48 4.09 -3.92 -21.95
N LEU A 49 2.88 -4.48 -22.05
CA LEU A 49 2.20 -4.77 -23.32
C LEU A 49 0.97 -3.87 -23.53
N GLN A 50 0.87 -3.26 -24.71
CA GLN A 50 -0.16 -2.25 -25.03
C GLN A 50 -1.54 -2.85 -25.36
N SER A 51 -1.57 -4.08 -25.90
CA SER A 51 -2.78 -4.84 -26.19
C SER A 51 -2.50 -6.35 -26.10
N LEU A 52 -3.52 -7.14 -25.77
CA LEU A 52 -3.51 -8.61 -25.79
C LEU A 52 -4.22 -9.19 -27.04
N GLU A 53 -4.80 -8.37 -27.90
CA GLU A 53 -5.85 -8.79 -28.86
C GLU A 53 -5.37 -9.58 -30.09
N SER A 54 -4.08 -9.86 -30.23
CA SER A 54 -3.59 -10.73 -31.30
C SER A 54 -2.41 -11.59 -30.84
N SER A 55 -2.65 -12.91 -30.82
CA SER A 55 -1.64 -14.00 -30.75
C SER A 55 -0.35 -13.60 -30.01
N THR A 56 -0.39 -13.57 -28.68
CA THR A 56 0.75 -13.14 -27.86
C THR A 56 1.94 -14.08 -28.01
N SER A 57 2.80 -13.81 -28.99
CA SER A 57 4.15 -14.33 -29.04
C SER A 57 4.84 -13.96 -27.74
N GLN A 58 5.20 -14.97 -26.94
CA GLN A 58 5.90 -14.80 -25.67
C GLN A 58 7.19 -14.00 -25.91
N LEU A 59 7.23 -12.77 -25.40
CA LEU A 59 8.38 -11.90 -25.60
C LEU A 59 9.42 -12.22 -24.52
N PHE A 60 10.36 -13.08 -24.88
CA PHE A 60 11.55 -13.32 -24.06
C PHE A 60 12.58 -12.21 -24.31
N LEU A 61 12.55 -11.19 -23.45
CA LEU A 61 13.63 -10.22 -23.35
C LEU A 61 14.76 -10.87 -22.56
N CYS A 62 15.98 -10.91 -23.12
CA CYS A 62 17.19 -11.41 -22.44
C CYS A 62 18.02 -10.28 -21.82
N HIS A 63 18.10 -9.15 -22.51
CA HIS A 63 19.00 -8.06 -22.17
C HIS A 63 18.48 -6.74 -22.76
N LEU A 64 18.27 -5.75 -21.91
CA LEU A 64 17.98 -4.37 -22.30
C LEU A 64 19.23 -3.54 -22.01
N LYS A 65 19.83 -2.96 -23.04
CA LYS A 65 20.91 -1.98 -22.91
C LYS A 65 20.40 -0.64 -23.41
N MET A 66 20.65 0.41 -22.63
CA MET A 66 20.30 1.78 -22.99
C MET A 66 21.49 2.69 -22.76
N GLN A 67 21.64 3.69 -23.64
CA GLN A 67 22.72 4.66 -23.58
C GLN A 67 22.14 6.06 -23.76
N ASN A 68 22.53 6.99 -22.89
CA ASN A 68 22.27 8.41 -23.08
C ASN A 68 23.15 8.90 -24.24
N THR A 69 22.55 9.40 -25.32
CA THR A 69 23.29 9.82 -26.52
C THR A 69 24.13 11.09 -26.30
N SER A 70 23.85 11.86 -25.25
CA SER A 70 24.55 13.11 -24.93
C SER A 70 25.68 12.90 -23.92
N THR A 71 25.45 12.12 -22.86
CA THR A 71 26.48 11.86 -21.83
C THR A 71 27.28 10.58 -22.06
N LEU A 72 26.82 9.71 -22.97
CA LEU A 72 27.30 8.35 -23.22
C LEU A 72 27.11 7.38 -22.05
N ASP A 73 26.50 7.83 -20.94
CA ASP A 73 26.16 6.99 -19.78
C ASP A 73 25.31 5.82 -20.23
N THR A 74 25.69 4.62 -19.80
CA THR A 74 25.11 3.37 -20.27
C THR A 74 24.63 2.56 -19.09
N PHE A 75 23.37 2.11 -19.13
CA PHE A 75 22.86 1.08 -18.23
C PHE A 75 22.49 -0.18 -19.01
N SER A 76 22.60 -1.31 -18.34
CA SER A 76 22.26 -2.60 -18.92
C SER A 76 21.57 -3.48 -17.90
N LEU A 77 20.54 -4.18 -18.33
CA LEU A 77 19.65 -4.96 -17.50
C LEU A 77 19.48 -6.34 -18.13
N THR A 78 19.88 -7.38 -17.42
CA THR A 78 19.60 -8.77 -17.83
C THR A 78 18.18 -9.13 -17.40
N ILE A 79 17.28 -9.09 -18.36
CA ILE A 79 15.91 -9.56 -18.18
C ILE A 79 15.94 -11.06 -18.40
N ASN A 80 15.56 -11.87 -17.41
CA ASN A 80 15.37 -13.32 -17.60
C ASN A 80 13.89 -13.67 -17.34
N LYS A 81 13.00 -12.86 -17.92
CA LYS A 81 11.56 -12.84 -17.65
C LYS A 81 10.78 -12.78 -18.97
N THR A 82 9.89 -13.73 -19.18
CA THR A 82 8.99 -13.79 -20.34
C THR A 82 7.80 -12.85 -20.16
N LEU A 83 7.49 -12.02 -21.15
CA LEU A 83 6.26 -11.21 -21.17
C LEU A 83 5.16 -11.87 -22.02
N PRO A 84 3.89 -11.90 -21.58
CA PRO A 84 3.40 -11.53 -20.25
C PRO A 84 3.85 -12.53 -19.17
N LEU A 85 4.10 -12.03 -17.95
CA LEU A 85 4.73 -12.81 -16.87
C LEU A 85 3.80 -13.80 -16.16
N SER A 86 2.48 -13.61 -16.25
CA SER A 86 1.54 -14.33 -15.41
C SER A 86 0.28 -14.75 -16.16
N LEU A 87 -0.29 -15.87 -15.70
CA LEU A 87 -1.68 -16.25 -15.92
C LEU A 87 -2.67 -15.23 -15.31
N ASN A 88 -2.16 -14.26 -14.54
CA ASN A 88 -2.92 -13.28 -13.78
C ASN A 88 -3.04 -11.92 -14.49
N GLY A 89 -2.80 -11.86 -15.80
CA GLY A 89 -3.03 -10.64 -16.59
C GLY A 89 -2.21 -9.41 -16.21
N ASP A 90 -1.22 -9.54 -15.30
CA ASP A 90 -0.31 -8.43 -14.98
C ASP A 90 0.50 -8.07 -16.22
N ARG A 91 0.40 -6.80 -16.61
CA ARG A 91 0.90 -6.27 -17.87
C ARG A 91 2.30 -5.68 -17.72
N TRP A 92 2.83 -5.60 -16.51
CA TRP A 92 3.99 -4.77 -16.18
C TRP A 92 5.10 -5.53 -15.45
N VAL A 93 6.33 -5.35 -15.90
CA VAL A 93 7.54 -5.76 -15.16
C VAL A 93 8.32 -4.52 -14.78
N GLU A 94 8.83 -4.45 -13.55
CA GLU A 94 9.64 -3.34 -13.10
C GLU A 94 11.07 -3.79 -12.83
N PHE A 95 12.00 -2.92 -13.17
CA PHE A 95 13.43 -3.15 -13.01
C PHE A 95 14.09 -1.89 -12.48
N PRO A 96 15.01 -2.00 -11.50
CA PRO A 96 15.82 -0.88 -11.08
C PRO A 96 16.86 -0.57 -12.16
N VAL A 97 17.29 0.68 -12.23
CA VAL A 97 18.40 1.09 -13.10
C VAL A 97 19.70 0.98 -12.32
N GLU A 98 20.59 0.11 -12.79
CA GLU A 98 21.94 -0.04 -12.25
C GLU A 98 22.88 0.97 -12.91
N TRP A 99 23.44 1.88 -12.10
CA TRP A 99 24.50 2.79 -12.53
C TRP A 99 25.84 2.39 -11.90
N PRO A 100 26.98 2.58 -12.60
CA PRO A 100 28.29 2.36 -12.01
C PRO A 100 28.45 3.16 -10.71
N LEU A 101 28.92 2.49 -9.64
CA LEU A 101 29.22 3.10 -8.33
C LEU A 101 28.01 3.70 -7.59
N LYS A 102 26.77 3.39 -7.98
CA LYS A 102 25.55 3.78 -7.27
C LYS A 102 24.73 2.56 -6.88
N GLU A 103 24.19 2.53 -5.66
CA GLU A 103 23.22 1.52 -5.26
C GLU A 103 21.93 1.64 -6.07
N ALA A 104 21.46 0.51 -6.58
CA ALA A 104 20.19 0.37 -7.27
C ALA A 104 19.08 0.01 -6.27
N LEU A 105 17.84 0.45 -6.54
CA LEU A 105 16.68 0.01 -5.75
C LEU A 105 16.47 -1.50 -5.87
N SER A 106 15.87 -2.13 -4.87
CA SER A 106 15.51 -3.55 -4.96
C SER A 106 14.13 -3.75 -5.58
N VAL A 107 13.92 -4.89 -6.24
CA VAL A 107 12.57 -5.39 -6.54
C VAL A 107 12.07 -6.13 -5.30
N VAL A 108 10.92 -5.71 -4.79
CA VAL A 108 10.29 -6.26 -3.58
C VAL A 108 8.86 -6.68 -3.88
N THR A 109 8.30 -7.56 -3.05
CA THR A 109 6.90 -7.94 -3.13
C THR A 109 6.12 -7.21 -2.04
N TYR A 110 5.05 -6.52 -2.41
CA TYR A 110 4.09 -5.93 -1.49
C TYR A 110 2.90 -6.85 -1.25
N HIS A 111 2.47 -6.94 0.01
CA HIS A 111 1.24 -7.58 0.44
C HIS A 111 0.14 -6.53 0.55
N LEU A 112 -0.78 -6.50 -0.43
CA LEU A 112 -2.00 -5.68 -0.39
C LEU A 112 -3.16 -6.53 0.12
N THR A 113 -3.62 -6.29 1.34
CA THR A 113 -4.82 -6.93 1.90
C THR A 113 -6.01 -5.99 1.76
N VAL A 114 -7.04 -6.42 1.04
CA VAL A 114 -8.27 -5.66 0.82
C VAL A 114 -9.36 -6.21 1.74
N PHE A 115 -10.01 -5.34 2.51
CA PHE A 115 -11.11 -5.69 3.42
C PHE A 115 -12.43 -5.18 2.85
N SER A 116 -13.42 -6.06 2.75
CA SER A 116 -14.72 -5.81 2.12
C SER A 116 -15.83 -6.60 2.83
N ARG A 117 -17.09 -6.20 2.70
CA ARG A 117 -18.22 -6.98 3.25
C ARG A 117 -18.75 -8.06 2.32
N ASN A 118 -18.48 -7.98 1.02
CA ASN A 118 -19.15 -8.80 0.01
C ASN A 118 -18.31 -9.09 -1.24
N ILE A 119 -16.98 -9.04 -1.13
CA ILE A 119 -16.08 -9.32 -2.26
C ILE A 119 -16.18 -10.79 -2.71
N LEU A 120 -16.52 -11.73 -1.83
CA LEU A 120 -16.63 -13.15 -2.20
C LEU A 120 -17.89 -13.45 -3.04
N SER A 121 -18.99 -12.70 -2.87
CA SER A 121 -20.20 -12.84 -3.71
C SER A 121 -19.99 -12.25 -5.10
N GLU A 122 -19.36 -11.07 -5.19
CA GLU A 122 -19.15 -10.35 -6.46
C GLU A 122 -17.90 -10.81 -7.25
N ARG A 123 -17.15 -11.78 -6.71
CA ARG A 123 -15.80 -12.18 -7.18
C ARG A 123 -15.70 -12.61 -8.64
N ILE A 124 -16.78 -13.07 -9.26
CA ILE A 124 -16.75 -13.55 -10.67
C ILE A 124 -17.02 -12.39 -11.65
N LEU A 125 -17.57 -11.28 -11.16
CA LEU A 125 -18.19 -10.22 -11.97
C LEU A 125 -17.34 -8.94 -11.99
N VAL A 126 -16.71 -8.63 -10.85
CA VAL A 126 -15.86 -7.44 -10.66
C VAL A 126 -14.43 -7.68 -11.17
N HIS A 127 -13.93 -6.76 -11.98
CA HIS A 127 -12.52 -6.56 -12.24
C HIS A 127 -12.03 -5.34 -11.45
N MET A 128 -10.94 -5.51 -10.70
CA MET A 128 -10.32 -4.43 -9.92
C MET A 128 -8.83 -4.37 -10.22
N THR A 129 -8.30 -3.16 -10.37
CA THR A 129 -6.85 -2.92 -10.36
C THR A 129 -6.48 -1.95 -9.24
N ALA A 130 -5.22 -1.97 -8.82
CA ALA A 130 -4.63 -0.95 -7.96
C ALA A 130 -3.35 -0.40 -8.57
N CYS A 131 -3.20 0.92 -8.51
CA CYS A 131 -1.93 1.62 -8.71
C CYS A 131 -1.48 2.19 -7.36
N ILE A 132 -0.38 1.68 -6.81
CA ILE A 132 0.19 2.11 -5.53
C ILE A 132 1.24 3.18 -5.82
N TYR A 133 1.21 4.29 -5.08
CA TYR A 133 2.13 5.42 -5.19
C TYR A 133 2.99 5.56 -3.93
N GLY A 134 4.26 5.94 -4.13
CA GLY A 134 5.19 6.33 -3.07
C GLY A 134 6.31 7.24 -3.59
N ALA A 135 7.27 7.56 -2.71
CA ALA A 135 8.38 8.47 -2.99
C ALA A 135 9.23 8.10 -4.23
N HIS A 136 9.32 6.83 -4.61
CA HIS A 136 10.02 6.35 -5.81
C HIS A 136 9.06 6.04 -6.99
N GLY A 137 7.93 6.74 -7.06
CA GLY A 137 6.94 6.63 -8.14
C GLY A 137 5.83 5.63 -7.82
N ASP A 138 5.26 5.02 -8.86
CA ASP A 138 4.08 4.17 -8.74
C ASP A 138 4.36 2.70 -9.14
N THR A 139 3.36 1.82 -9.01
CA THR A 139 3.38 0.44 -9.53
C THR A 139 2.79 0.29 -10.93
N GLY A 140 2.03 1.28 -11.39
CA GLY A 140 1.07 1.14 -12.48
C GLY A 140 -0.09 0.23 -12.07
N ASP A 141 -1.07 0.10 -12.96
CA ASP A 141 -2.28 -0.68 -12.68
C ASP A 141 -1.95 -2.18 -12.59
N ARG A 142 -2.11 -2.74 -11.38
CA ARG A 142 -1.96 -4.17 -11.09
C ARG A 142 -3.30 -4.81 -10.92
N SER A 143 -3.61 -5.83 -11.72
CA SER A 143 -4.85 -6.58 -11.59
C SER A 143 -4.89 -7.31 -10.25
N LEU A 144 -5.95 -7.08 -9.46
CA LEU A 144 -6.12 -7.64 -8.13
C LEU A 144 -6.71 -9.05 -8.19
N LEU A 145 -6.16 -9.91 -9.06
CA LEU A 145 -6.61 -11.30 -9.18
C LEU A 145 -6.32 -12.05 -7.88
N TRP A 146 -7.41 -12.47 -7.25
CA TRP A 146 -7.42 -13.01 -5.90
C TRP A 146 -6.66 -14.33 -5.82
N SER A 147 -5.60 -14.38 -4.99
CA SER A 147 -4.98 -15.65 -4.64
C SER A 147 -5.99 -16.53 -3.90
N LEU A 148 -6.26 -17.71 -4.46
CA LEU A 148 -7.21 -18.70 -3.91
C LEU A 148 -6.82 -19.25 -2.52
N GLN A 149 -5.64 -18.93 -2.01
CA GLN A 149 -5.05 -19.60 -0.84
C GLN A 149 -5.30 -18.90 0.50
N ASN A 150 -5.68 -17.61 0.53
CA ASN A 150 -5.69 -16.81 1.77
C ASN A 150 -6.98 -15.99 1.96
N VAL A 151 -8.15 -16.63 1.90
CA VAL A 151 -9.41 -16.03 2.36
C VAL A 151 -9.56 -16.29 3.86
N GLN A 152 -9.37 -15.26 4.68
CA GLN A 152 -9.75 -15.32 6.10
C GLN A 152 -11.20 -14.84 6.24
N GLN A 153 -12.13 -15.78 6.44
CA GLN A 153 -13.46 -15.45 6.92
C GLN A 153 -13.39 -15.07 8.41
N ARG A 154 -13.85 -13.87 8.74
CA ARG A 154 -14.29 -13.46 10.09
C ARG A 154 -15.70 -12.90 9.92
N GLU A 155 -16.60 -13.21 10.84
CA GLU A 155 -18.06 -13.30 10.58
C GLU A 155 -18.80 -12.03 10.07
N ASP A 156 -18.15 -10.86 10.00
CA ASP A 156 -18.72 -9.61 9.48
C ASP A 156 -17.87 -8.89 8.39
N ASN A 157 -16.66 -9.36 8.05
CA ASN A 157 -15.82 -8.76 7.00
C ASN A 157 -14.94 -9.82 6.31
N GLU A 158 -15.06 -9.88 4.99
CA GLU A 158 -14.25 -10.70 4.10
C GLU A 158 -12.93 -9.98 3.76
N SER A 159 -11.87 -10.74 3.53
CA SER A 159 -10.61 -10.16 3.06
C SER A 159 -9.85 -11.10 2.13
N PHE A 160 -9.06 -10.50 1.24
CA PHE A 160 -8.17 -11.22 0.33
C PHE A 160 -6.81 -10.51 0.23
N LEU A 161 -5.77 -11.31 0.01
CA LEU A 161 -4.39 -10.86 -0.17
C LEU A 161 -4.01 -10.89 -1.66
N VAL A 162 -3.42 -9.79 -2.13
CA VAL A 162 -2.77 -9.68 -3.43
C VAL A 162 -1.27 -9.43 -3.23
N MET A 163 -0.48 -10.06 -4.09
CA MET A 163 0.97 -9.93 -4.13
C MET A 163 1.34 -9.02 -5.31
N VAL A 164 2.05 -7.92 -5.05
CA VAL A 164 2.49 -6.97 -6.09
C VAL A 164 4.01 -6.93 -6.11
N GLU A 165 4.62 -7.46 -7.18
CA GLU A 165 6.08 -7.33 -7.41
C GLU A 165 6.38 -5.97 -8.05
N ALA A 166 7.19 -5.14 -7.40
CA ALA A 166 7.51 -3.79 -7.84
C ALA A 166 8.92 -3.36 -7.38
N VAL A 167 9.51 -2.38 -8.06
CA VAL A 167 10.72 -1.70 -7.53
C VAL A 167 10.33 -0.87 -6.31
N GLU A 168 11.10 -0.97 -5.22
CA GLU A 168 10.80 -0.38 -3.90
C GLU A 168 10.36 1.08 -3.99
N LEU A 169 9.12 1.34 -3.56
CA LEU A 169 8.41 2.61 -3.73
C LEU A 169 8.80 3.68 -2.71
N GLY A 170 9.63 3.35 -1.71
CA GLY A 170 9.93 4.24 -0.58
C GLY A 170 8.74 4.40 0.37
N GLU A 171 8.57 5.58 0.98
CA GLU A 171 7.36 5.87 1.76
C GLU A 171 6.14 5.98 0.84
N LEU A 172 5.05 5.29 1.20
CA LEU A 172 3.82 5.26 0.41
C LEU A 172 2.94 6.49 0.67
N ASP A 173 2.23 6.94 -0.36
CA ASP A 173 1.42 8.16 -0.38
C ASP A 173 -0.07 7.85 -0.56
N LYS A 174 -0.41 7.09 -1.61
CA LYS A 174 -1.79 6.74 -1.97
C LYS A 174 -1.92 5.44 -2.75
N VAL A 175 -3.13 4.92 -2.80
CA VAL A 175 -3.56 3.88 -3.75
C VAL A 175 -4.69 4.45 -4.60
N VAL A 176 -4.59 4.29 -5.91
CA VAL A 176 -5.70 4.50 -6.84
C VAL A 176 -6.28 3.14 -7.17
N LEU A 177 -7.57 2.93 -6.91
CA LEU A 177 -8.32 1.76 -7.37
C LEU A 177 -9.09 2.09 -8.64
N LEU A 178 -9.04 1.20 -9.62
CA LEU A 178 -9.99 1.18 -10.74
C LEU A 178 -10.92 -0.02 -10.55
N ILE A 179 -12.23 0.21 -10.62
CA ILE A 179 -13.25 -0.82 -10.40
C ILE A 179 -14.20 -0.85 -11.59
N SER A 180 -14.31 -2.00 -12.24
CA SER A 180 -15.28 -2.27 -13.31
C SER A 180 -15.98 -3.61 -13.08
N SER A 181 -17.14 -3.79 -13.70
CA SER A 181 -17.94 -5.01 -13.57
C SER A 181 -18.61 -5.36 -14.90
N LYS A 182 -18.84 -6.66 -15.11
CA LYS A 182 -19.63 -7.17 -16.25
C LYS A 182 -21.14 -7.15 -16.02
N THR A 183 -21.58 -6.79 -14.83
CA THR A 183 -22.98 -6.71 -14.43
C THR A 183 -23.14 -5.68 -13.32
N ASP A 184 -24.33 -5.10 -13.18
CA ASP A 184 -24.65 -4.22 -12.06
C ASP A 184 -24.38 -4.91 -10.72
N CYS A 185 -23.48 -4.35 -9.92
CA CYS A 185 -23.11 -4.87 -8.61
C CYS A 185 -22.85 -3.75 -7.61
N LYS A 186 -22.91 -4.09 -6.32
CA LYS A 186 -22.51 -3.20 -5.23
C LYS A 186 -21.29 -3.81 -4.55
N LEU A 187 -20.23 -3.04 -4.36
CA LEU A 187 -19.02 -3.49 -3.67
C LEU A 187 -18.70 -2.59 -2.48
N ASP A 188 -18.79 -3.12 -1.26
CA ASP A 188 -18.46 -2.38 -0.03
C ASP A 188 -17.00 -2.64 0.37
N ILE A 189 -16.11 -1.65 0.21
CA ILE A 189 -14.70 -1.71 0.62
C ILE A 189 -14.51 -0.90 1.90
N LYS A 190 -13.94 -1.53 2.93
CA LYS A 190 -13.67 -0.89 4.21
C LYS A 190 -12.30 -0.23 4.26
N LYS A 191 -11.27 -0.97 3.94
CA LYS A 191 -9.88 -0.49 4.00
C LYS A 191 -8.93 -1.37 3.22
N LEU A 192 -7.76 -0.83 2.94
CA LEU A 192 -6.61 -1.57 2.42
C LEU A 192 -5.50 -1.55 3.48
N HIS A 193 -4.83 -2.68 3.71
CA HIS A 193 -3.57 -2.75 4.43
C HIS A 193 -2.46 -3.09 3.45
N LEU A 194 -1.37 -2.33 3.47
CA LEU A 194 -0.26 -2.52 2.56
C LEU A 194 1.07 -2.53 3.31
N LYS A 195 1.87 -3.56 3.09
CA LYS A 195 3.23 -3.67 3.61
C LYS A 195 4.12 -4.43 2.65
N GLU A 196 5.43 -4.31 2.80
CA GLU A 196 6.35 -5.21 2.11
C GLU A 196 6.28 -6.62 2.72
N ALA A 197 6.30 -7.66 1.88
CA ALA A 197 6.14 -9.06 2.26
C ALA A 197 7.10 -9.51 3.35
N LEU A 198 8.38 -9.12 3.22
CA LEU A 198 9.49 -9.51 4.08
C LEU A 198 9.66 -8.62 5.31
N LYS A 199 8.94 -7.48 5.38
CA LYS A 199 8.98 -6.56 6.51
C LYS A 199 7.74 -6.77 7.39
N GLU A 200 7.91 -6.75 8.70
CA GLU A 200 6.77 -6.78 9.63
C GLU A 200 6.04 -5.43 9.63
N TYR A 201 6.83 -4.35 9.64
CA TYR A 201 6.43 -2.94 9.63
C TYR A 201 7.33 -2.14 8.66
N PRO A 202 6.90 -0.97 8.16
CA PRO A 202 5.60 -0.34 8.38
C PRO A 202 4.43 -1.06 7.69
N ILE A 203 3.24 -0.92 8.26
CA ILE A 203 1.96 -1.27 7.62
C ILE A 203 1.20 0.03 7.35
N TYR A 204 0.99 0.34 6.09
CA TYR A 204 0.20 1.48 5.64
C TYR A 204 -1.28 1.09 5.62
N VAL A 205 -2.12 1.93 6.21
CA VAL A 205 -3.57 1.73 6.26
C VAL A 205 -4.26 2.83 5.46
N PHE A 206 -5.14 2.39 4.54
CA PHE A 206 -5.92 3.23 3.66
C PHE A 206 -7.40 2.97 3.98
N GLU A 207 -8.05 3.89 4.68
CA GLU A 207 -9.48 3.79 5.00
C GLU A 207 -10.33 4.24 3.81
N VAL A 208 -11.33 3.44 3.47
CA VAL A 208 -12.22 3.64 2.31
C VAL A 208 -13.65 3.81 2.78
N ASN A 209 -14.15 2.85 3.55
CA ASN A 209 -15.48 2.82 4.16
C ASN A 209 -16.64 3.18 3.21
N GLU A 210 -16.51 2.82 1.94
CA GLU A 210 -17.39 3.25 0.84
C GLU A 210 -17.99 2.04 0.11
N ALA A 211 -19.23 2.21 -0.36
CA ALA A 211 -19.89 1.22 -1.20
C ALA A 211 -20.02 1.73 -2.63
N PHE A 212 -19.26 1.11 -3.53
CA PHE A 212 -19.25 1.41 -4.95
C PHE A 212 -20.42 0.72 -5.64
N TYR A 213 -21.20 1.46 -6.41
CA TYR A 213 -22.25 0.94 -7.27
C TYR A 213 -21.70 0.91 -8.69
N VAL A 214 -21.31 -0.27 -9.16
CA VAL A 214 -20.66 -0.48 -10.46
C VAL A 214 -21.72 -0.99 -11.42
N GLU A 215 -22.03 -0.21 -12.45
CA GLU A 215 -23.03 -0.55 -13.47
C GLU A 215 -22.37 -1.07 -14.74
N GLU A 216 -23.04 -2.00 -15.43
CA GLU A 216 -22.58 -2.51 -16.72
C GLU A 216 -22.51 -1.39 -17.77
N ASN A 217 -21.49 -1.41 -18.62
CA ASN A 217 -21.28 -0.44 -19.72
C ASN A 217 -21.05 1.03 -19.29
N LYS A 218 -20.84 1.31 -17.99
CA LYS A 218 -20.33 2.61 -17.51
C LYS A 218 -18.78 2.63 -17.48
N PRO A 219 -18.15 3.82 -17.52
CA PRO A 219 -16.71 3.93 -17.30
C PRO A 219 -16.31 3.38 -15.93
N GLU A 220 -15.07 2.89 -15.83
CA GLU A 220 -14.54 2.35 -14.58
C GLU A 220 -14.56 3.40 -13.48
N ILE A 221 -14.88 2.98 -12.24
CA ILE A 221 -14.82 3.87 -11.08
C ILE A 221 -13.37 4.02 -10.67
N GLU A 222 -12.83 5.23 -10.82
CA GLU A 222 -11.52 5.61 -10.27
C GLU A 222 -11.68 6.18 -8.86
N LYS A 223 -10.98 5.60 -7.89
CA LYS A 223 -10.94 6.06 -6.50
C LYS A 223 -9.51 6.25 -6.02
N GLU A 224 -9.12 7.50 -5.83
CA GLU A 224 -7.90 7.87 -5.09
C GLU A 224 -8.14 7.74 -3.58
N ILE A 225 -7.21 7.05 -2.90
CA ILE A 225 -7.24 6.78 -1.47
C ILE A 225 -5.87 7.12 -0.87
N PRO A 226 -5.71 8.24 -0.14
CA PRO A 226 -4.45 8.56 0.53
C PRO A 226 -4.20 7.65 1.74
N VAL A 227 -2.93 7.54 2.16
CA VAL A 227 -2.58 6.90 3.45
C VAL A 227 -3.32 7.61 4.58
N SER A 228 -4.09 6.84 5.35
CA SER A 228 -4.83 7.35 6.51
C SER A 228 -3.94 7.35 7.75
N PHE A 229 -3.16 6.29 7.96
CA PHE A 229 -2.11 6.22 8.98
C PHE A 229 -1.11 5.10 8.68
N VAL A 230 0.03 5.14 9.36
CA VAL A 230 1.12 4.15 9.24
C VAL A 230 1.38 3.51 10.59
N ILE A 231 1.20 2.20 10.68
CA ILE A 231 1.60 1.41 11.85
C ILE A 231 3.10 1.14 11.68
N ARG A 232 3.94 1.77 12.51
CA ARG A 232 5.39 1.53 12.54
C ARG A 232 5.71 0.58 13.71
N GLY A 233 6.74 -0.24 13.55
CA GLY A 233 7.25 -1.12 14.61
C GLY A 233 8.47 -0.49 15.25
N ASP A 234 8.50 -0.46 16.58
CA ASP A 234 9.55 0.26 17.32
C ASP A 234 10.93 -0.34 17.08
N LYS A 235 11.78 0.43 16.40
CA LYS A 235 13.23 0.25 16.40
C LYS A 235 13.88 1.53 16.88
N GLN A 236 14.19 1.54 18.17
CA GLN A 236 15.12 2.51 18.74
C GLN A 236 16.44 2.45 17.99
N LYS A 237 16.92 3.61 17.54
CA LYS A 237 18.35 3.85 17.45
C LYS A 237 18.63 5.31 17.84
N ASN A 238 19.52 5.46 18.80
CA ASN A 238 20.09 6.74 19.19
C ASN A 238 20.76 7.38 17.97
N ASP A 239 20.70 8.70 17.86
CA ASP A 239 21.90 9.51 18.12
C ASP A 239 21.51 10.97 18.42
N LEU A 240 22.44 11.67 19.08
CA LEU A 240 22.38 13.09 19.50
C LEU A 240 21.99 14.02 18.32
N ASP A 241 21.30 15.14 18.55
CA ASP A 241 21.99 16.30 19.12
C ASP A 241 21.16 17.29 19.97
N ASN A 242 21.92 18.15 20.65
CA ASN A 242 21.50 18.93 21.81
C ASN A 242 20.97 20.34 21.49
N ASN A 243 20.25 20.87 22.50
CA ASN A 243 20.30 22.24 23.04
C ASN A 243 19.11 23.21 22.80
N PHE A 244 18.54 23.64 23.93
CA PHE A 244 18.15 25.02 24.33
C PHE A 244 17.33 25.87 23.33
N HIS A 245 16.26 26.62 23.66
CA HIS A 245 15.69 27.18 24.91
C HIS A 245 14.34 27.90 24.52
N ARG A 246 13.42 28.40 25.38
CA ARG A 246 13.31 28.55 26.84
C ARG A 246 11.80 28.58 27.26
N GLU A 247 11.50 29.10 28.45
CA GLU A 247 10.20 29.29 29.08
C GLU A 247 9.26 30.29 28.37
N GLY A 248 7.94 30.07 28.47
CA GLY A 248 6.90 31.02 28.07
C GLY A 248 5.54 30.32 27.94
N GLY A 249 4.73 30.31 29.01
CA GLY A 249 3.59 29.39 29.16
C GLY A 249 2.51 29.48 28.07
N GLN A 250 2.07 28.31 27.59
CA GLN A 250 0.94 28.14 26.68
C GLN A 250 0.11 26.91 27.07
N ALA A 251 -1.12 26.82 26.56
CA ALA A 251 -2.04 25.70 26.81
C ALA A 251 -1.31 24.37 26.60
N GLY A 252 -1.35 23.49 27.60
CA GLY A 252 -0.56 22.27 27.60
C GLY A 252 -0.82 21.45 26.34
N ASN A 253 0.26 21.05 25.66
CA ASN A 253 0.19 20.12 24.53
C ASN A 253 -0.41 18.80 25.01
N LEU A 254 -1.73 18.66 24.85
CA LEU A 254 -2.46 17.43 25.10
C LEU A 254 -2.22 16.50 23.91
N THR A 255 -1.49 15.42 24.15
CA THR A 255 -1.29 14.36 23.16
C THR A 255 -2.59 13.56 23.05
N GLU A 256 -3.06 13.34 21.81
CA GLU A 256 -4.20 12.46 21.54
C GLU A 256 -3.72 11.02 21.37
N TYR A 257 -4.22 10.12 22.21
CA TYR A 257 -3.96 8.68 22.17
C TYR A 257 -5.20 7.97 21.61
N THR A 258 -4.98 7.10 20.63
CA THR A 258 -6.02 6.23 20.05
C THR A 258 -5.89 4.84 20.66
N ILE A 259 -6.89 4.43 21.42
CA ILE A 259 -6.90 3.17 22.18
C ILE A 259 -7.87 2.22 21.46
N LYS A 260 -7.40 1.06 21.02
CA LYS A 260 -8.25 0.02 20.42
C LYS A 260 -8.37 -1.16 21.36
N VAL A 261 -9.57 -1.44 21.83
CA VAL A 261 -9.88 -2.58 22.70
C VAL A 261 -10.46 -3.70 21.84
N TYR A 262 -9.91 -4.90 22.00
CA TYR A 262 -10.35 -6.10 21.30
C TYR A 262 -11.02 -7.03 22.31
N THR A 263 -12.35 -7.10 22.25
CA THR A 263 -13.12 -7.96 23.16
C THR A 263 -12.98 -9.42 22.72
N GLY A 264 -12.79 -10.33 23.68
CA GLY A 264 -12.72 -11.76 23.39
C GLY A 264 -14.01 -12.28 22.74
N ASP A 265 -13.89 -13.38 22.00
CA ASP A 265 -15.04 -14.08 21.39
C ASP A 265 -15.40 -15.39 22.13
N GLN A 266 -15.04 -15.51 23.40
CA GLN A 266 -15.56 -16.62 24.22
C GLN A 266 -16.89 -16.22 24.85
N ARG A 267 -17.68 -17.21 25.26
CA ARG A 267 -18.94 -16.96 25.99
C ARG A 267 -18.61 -16.27 27.32
N GLY A 268 -19.17 -15.08 27.55
CA GLY A 268 -18.85 -14.25 28.73
C GLY A 268 -17.56 -13.43 28.58
N SER A 269 -17.14 -13.11 27.34
CA SER A 269 -16.02 -12.19 27.09
C SER A 269 -16.42 -10.73 26.88
N GLY A 270 -17.71 -10.43 26.65
CA GLY A 270 -18.21 -9.05 26.65
C GLY A 270 -18.44 -8.53 28.07
N THR A 271 -18.67 -7.23 28.26
CA THR A 271 -19.01 -6.69 29.58
C THR A 271 -19.69 -5.32 29.56
N ASP A 272 -20.77 -5.16 30.33
CA ASP A 272 -21.40 -3.84 30.59
C ASP A 272 -20.66 -3.01 31.67
N ALA A 273 -19.52 -3.50 32.16
CA ALA A 273 -18.79 -2.87 33.26
C ALA A 273 -18.13 -1.55 32.85
N ASN A 274 -17.94 -0.62 33.80
CA ASN A 274 -17.27 0.65 33.53
C ASN A 274 -15.75 0.43 33.37
N VAL A 275 -15.30 0.15 32.14
CA VAL A 275 -13.88 -0.03 31.80
C VAL A 275 -13.14 1.31 31.77
N HIS A 276 -12.00 1.38 32.45
CA HIS A 276 -11.11 2.54 32.45
C HIS A 276 -9.66 2.12 32.17
N ILE A 277 -8.86 3.09 31.75
CA ILE A 277 -7.44 2.90 31.43
C ILE A 277 -6.57 4.04 31.99
N ILE A 278 -5.38 3.70 32.48
CA ILE A 278 -4.30 4.63 32.82
C ILE A 278 -3.12 4.31 31.89
N LEU A 279 -2.57 5.34 31.26
CA LEU A 279 -1.41 5.25 30.40
C LEU A 279 -0.15 5.57 31.20
N PHE A 280 0.87 4.72 31.12
CA PHE A 280 2.18 4.97 31.73
C PHE A 280 3.23 5.07 30.63
N GLY A 281 3.90 6.22 30.57
CA GLY A 281 5.08 6.39 29.73
C GLY A 281 6.29 6.84 30.55
N ASN A 282 7.41 6.97 29.87
CA ASN A 282 8.70 7.28 30.49
C ASN A 282 8.83 8.71 31.04
N GLU A 283 7.94 9.64 30.65
CA GLU A 283 7.93 11.03 31.15
C GLU A 283 6.94 11.22 32.30
N ASP A 284 5.75 10.59 32.23
CA ASP A 284 4.70 10.71 33.25
C ASP A 284 3.66 9.56 33.12
N LYS A 285 2.65 9.54 33.98
CA LYS A 285 1.42 8.75 33.80
C LYS A 285 0.19 9.64 33.64
N SER A 286 -0.80 9.17 32.91
CA SER A 286 -2.06 9.90 32.70
C SER A 286 -2.98 9.84 33.92
N GLU A 287 -4.05 10.63 33.93
CA GLU A 287 -5.24 10.31 34.72
C GLU A 287 -5.94 9.04 34.18
N ALA A 288 -6.90 8.50 34.94
CA ALA A 288 -7.73 7.39 34.52
C ALA A 288 -8.82 7.87 33.56
N PHE A 289 -8.85 7.29 32.36
CA PHE A 289 -9.85 7.59 31.34
C PHE A 289 -10.93 6.52 31.30
N GLN A 290 -12.19 6.94 31.46
CA GLN A 290 -13.35 6.08 31.25
C GLN A 290 -13.54 5.84 29.75
N LEU A 291 -13.57 4.58 29.33
CA LEU A 291 -13.71 4.19 27.93
C LEU A 291 -15.18 3.94 27.59
N SER A 292 -16.02 4.99 27.62
CA SER A 292 -17.48 4.88 27.42
C SER A 292 -17.99 5.32 26.04
N GLN A 293 -17.15 5.94 25.22
CA GLN A 293 -17.53 6.46 23.90
C GLN A 293 -16.64 5.88 22.81
N SER A 294 -17.04 4.72 22.29
CA SER A 294 -16.43 4.09 21.12
C SER A 294 -16.78 4.91 19.86
N LEU A 295 -15.85 4.95 18.90
CA LEU A 295 -16.07 5.60 17.60
C LEU A 295 -16.93 4.74 16.67
N GLU A 296 -16.97 3.43 16.91
CA GLU A 296 -17.66 2.44 16.07
C GLU A 296 -19.04 2.02 16.63
N HIS A 297 -19.19 1.94 17.95
CA HIS A 297 -20.36 1.34 18.60
C HIS A 297 -20.94 2.22 19.71
N GLN A 298 -22.28 2.18 19.87
CA GLN A 298 -22.96 2.85 21.00
C GLN A 298 -22.81 2.08 22.32
N ASP A 299 -22.57 0.77 22.22
CA ASP A 299 -22.42 -0.16 23.33
C ASP A 299 -21.04 -0.85 23.16
N PRO A 300 -20.00 -0.37 23.85
CA PRO A 300 -18.63 -0.87 23.71
C PRO A 300 -18.39 -2.13 24.57
N PHE A 301 -17.29 -2.82 24.28
CA PHE A 301 -16.88 -4.07 24.95
C PHE A 301 -17.80 -5.27 24.69
N GLU A 302 -18.51 -5.23 23.57
CA GLU A 302 -19.34 -6.35 23.13
C GLU A 302 -18.51 -7.53 22.61
N ARG A 303 -18.98 -8.76 22.87
CA ARG A 303 -18.26 -10.00 22.55
C ARG A 303 -17.83 -10.03 21.07
N GLY A 304 -16.54 -10.28 20.83
CA GLY A 304 -15.96 -10.35 19.49
C GLY A 304 -15.91 -9.02 18.72
N LYS A 305 -16.28 -7.89 19.33
CA LYS A 305 -16.19 -6.55 18.74
C LYS A 305 -14.86 -5.88 19.05
N VAL A 306 -14.61 -4.77 18.35
CA VAL A 306 -13.39 -3.95 18.50
C VAL A 306 -13.84 -2.50 18.60
N ASP A 307 -13.41 -1.83 19.67
CA ASP A 307 -13.81 -0.46 19.99
C ASP A 307 -12.61 0.47 19.99
N THR A 308 -12.70 1.58 19.25
CA THR A 308 -11.69 2.64 19.24
C THR A 308 -12.15 3.80 20.11
N PHE A 309 -11.28 4.24 21.02
CA PHE A 309 -11.49 5.41 21.87
C PHE A 309 -10.39 6.44 21.61
N LYS A 310 -10.73 7.72 21.77
CA LYS A 310 -9.78 8.84 21.72
C LYS A 310 -9.64 9.48 23.08
N VAL A 311 -8.43 9.49 23.61
CA VAL A 311 -8.07 10.04 24.92
C VAL A 311 -7.10 11.20 24.73
N LYS A 312 -7.33 12.32 25.41
CA LYS A 312 -6.42 13.48 25.41
C LYS A 312 -5.88 13.70 26.81
N THR A 313 -4.57 13.59 26.96
CA THR A 313 -3.88 13.81 28.25
C THR A 313 -2.57 14.54 27.99
N LYS A 314 -1.92 15.01 29.07
CA LYS A 314 -0.54 15.52 29.00
C LYS A 314 0.37 14.50 28.29
N ASN A 315 1.42 14.96 27.63
CA ASN A 315 2.41 14.04 27.08
C ASN A 315 2.98 13.16 28.21
N VAL A 316 2.73 11.86 28.14
CA VAL A 316 3.32 10.86 29.06
C VAL A 316 4.64 10.31 28.53
N GLY A 317 5.08 10.79 27.36
CA GLY A 317 6.25 10.29 26.64
C GLY A 317 5.96 8.99 25.90
N SER A 318 7.00 8.18 25.73
CA SER A 318 6.90 6.82 25.18
C SER A 318 6.17 5.92 26.15
N LEU A 319 4.98 5.44 25.77
CA LEU A 319 4.20 4.47 26.53
C LEU A 319 4.99 3.17 26.73
N HIS A 320 5.09 2.71 27.97
CA HIS A 320 5.74 1.44 28.32
C HIS A 320 4.78 0.42 28.95
N SER A 321 3.67 0.89 29.54
CA SER A 321 2.63 0.01 30.08
C SER A 321 1.28 0.73 30.17
N ILE A 322 0.22 -0.05 30.30
CA ILE A 322 -1.12 0.43 30.64
C ILE A 322 -1.62 -0.30 31.87
N GLU A 323 -2.45 0.36 32.67
CA GLU A 323 -3.32 -0.29 33.64
C GLU A 323 -4.74 -0.20 33.08
N ILE A 324 -5.43 -1.34 32.99
CA ILE A 324 -6.83 -1.42 32.55
C ILE A 324 -7.62 -2.10 33.65
N GLY A 325 -8.77 -1.53 33.98
CA GLY A 325 -9.63 -2.00 35.06
C GLY A 325 -11.10 -1.77 34.76
N HIS A 326 -11.97 -2.39 35.55
CA HIS A 326 -13.42 -2.23 35.44
C HIS A 326 -14.06 -2.25 36.84
N ASP A 327 -15.26 -1.69 36.98
CA ASP A 327 -15.94 -1.55 38.28
C ASP A 327 -16.68 -2.82 38.77
N GLY A 328 -16.54 -3.93 38.05
CA GLY A 328 -17.13 -5.23 38.41
C GLY A 328 -18.66 -5.32 38.26
N LYS A 329 -19.32 -4.40 37.52
CA LYS A 329 -20.79 -4.34 37.39
C LYS A 329 -21.37 -4.80 36.04
N GLY A 330 -20.60 -5.52 35.22
CA GLY A 330 -21.08 -6.12 33.98
C GLY A 330 -21.36 -7.63 34.12
N PHE A 331 -22.03 -8.21 33.13
CA PHE A 331 -22.31 -9.65 33.02
C PHE A 331 -21.21 -10.48 32.34
#